data_AF-A0A2V9BMP7-F1
#
_entry.id   AF-A0A2V9BMP7-F1
#
_cell.length_a   1.000
_cell.length_b   1.000
_cell.length_c   1.000
_cell.angle_alpha   90.00
_cell.angle_beta   90.00
_cell.angle_gamma   90.00
#
_symmetry.space_group_name_H-M   'P 1'
#
loop_
_entity.id
_entity.type
_entity.pdbx_description
1 polymer ?
#
loop_
_entity_poly.entity_id
_entity_poly.type
_entity_poly.pdbx_seq_one_letter_code
_entity_poly.pdbx_strand_id
1 'polypeptide(L)' 'MSGHFLTLSLPVTFILFVCGALLLYDSILNSTPLQGAEVIGGASLLALGLIAGYPQVRLALRWMHAARADHNRNP' A
#
# COMPACT_ATOMS: atom_id res chain seq x y z
N MET A 1 18.01 8.91 9.50
CA MET A 1 16.57 9.07 9.82
C MET A 1 15.61 8.54 8.75
N SER A 2 15.96 8.46 7.45
CA SER A 2 15.04 7.95 6.41
C SER A 2 14.77 6.43 6.47
N GLY A 3 15.72 5.64 6.97
CA GLY A 3 15.57 4.18 7.09
C GLY A 3 14.41 3.77 8.00
N HIS A 4 14.32 4.33 9.20
CA HIS A 4 13.22 4.03 10.13
C HIS A 4 11.85 4.47 9.59
N PHE A 5 11.78 5.59 8.87
CA PHE A 5 10.55 6.04 8.24
C PHE A 5 10.08 5.06 7.15
N LEU A 6 11.01 4.49 6.36
CA LEU A 6 10.70 3.47 5.37
C LEU A 6 10.24 2.15 6.02
N THR A 7 10.92 1.71 7.08
CA THR A 7 10.60 0.49 7.81
C THR A 7 9.25 0.55 8.50
N LEU A 8 8.83 1.73 8.95
CA LEU A 8 7.54 1.93 9.62
C LEU A 8 6.40 2.23 8.64
N SER A 9 6.69 2.86 7.51
CA SER A 9 5.67 3.15 6.50
C SER A 9 5.20 1.92 5.73
N LEU A 10 6.04 0.91 5.52
CA LEU A 10 5.70 -0.35 4.85
C LEU A 10 4.62 -1.18 5.57
N PRO A 11 4.74 -1.47 6.88
CA PRO A 11 3.68 -2.19 7.60
C PRO A 11 2.40 -1.35 7.70
N VAL A 12 2.51 -0.03 7.83
CA VAL A 12 1.35 0.87 7.89
C VAL A 12 0.59 0.88 6.56
N THR A 13 1.29 0.98 5.41
CA THR A 13 0.64 0.88 4.09
C THR A 13 -0.03 -0.47 3.90
N PHE A 14 0.61 -1.55 4.34
CA PHE A 14 0.04 -2.89 4.27
C PHE A 14 -1.24 -3.03 5.12
N ILE A 15 -1.23 -2.54 6.35
CA ILE A 15 -2.40 -2.54 7.25
C ILE A 15 -3.55 -1.75 6.63
N LEU A 16 -3.29 -0.55 6.10
CA LEU A 16 -4.30 0.27 5.44
C LEU A 16 -4.92 -0.46 4.24
N PHE A 17 -4.10 -1.15 3.45
CA PHE A 17 -4.55 -1.89 2.29
C PHE A 17 -5.42 -3.09 2.68
N VAL A 18 -4.97 -3.88 3.65
CA VAL A 18 -5.69 -5.07 4.14
C VAL A 18 -7.00 -4.68 4.82
N CYS A 19 -7.00 -3.69 5.73
CA CYS A 19 -8.23 -3.20 6.34
C CYS A 19 -9.22 -2.66 5.30
N GLY A 20 -8.73 -1.87 4.34
CA GLY A 20 -9.57 -1.32 3.29
C GLY A 20 -10.21 -2.40 2.42
N ALA A 21 -9.43 -3.41 2.03
CA ALA A 21 -9.90 -4.56 1.27
C ALA A 21 -10.90 -5.43 2.05
N LEU A 22 -10.66 -5.66 3.35
CA LEU A 22 -11.56 -6.43 4.21
C LEU A 22 -12.91 -5.75 4.39
N LEU A 23 -12.94 -4.43 4.62
CA LEU A 23 -14.19 -3.68 4.75
C LEU A 23 -14.99 -3.67 3.44
N LEU A 24 -14.31 -3.56 2.30
CA LEU A 24 -14.98 -3.67 1.00
C LEU A 24 -15.48 -5.09 0.74
N TYR A 25 -14.73 -6.11 1.12
CA TYR A 25 -15.15 -7.50 0.98
C TYR A 25 -16.37 -7.82 1.86
N ASP A 26 -16.35 -7.38 3.11
CA ASP A 26 -17.45 -7.61 4.05
C ASP A 26 -18.72 -6.87 3.62
N SER A 27 -18.59 -5.62 3.18
CA SER A 27 -19.72 -4.85 2.65
C SER A 27 -20.29 -5.42 1.35
N ILE A 28 -19.52 -6.16 0.55
CA ILE A 28 -20.05 -6.87 -0.63
C ILE A 28 -20.85 -8.12 -0.21
N LEU A 29 -20.38 -8.85 0.81
CA LEU A 29 -21.00 -10.10 1.25
C LEU A 29 -22.21 -9.90 2.15
N ASN A 30 -22.19 -8.88 3.02
CA ASN A 30 -23.19 -8.64 4.04
C ASN A 30 -23.84 -7.26 3.82
N SER A 31 -25.05 -7.25 3.26
CA SER A 31 -25.82 -6.02 3.08
C SER A 31 -26.46 -5.58 4.40
N THR A 32 -25.69 -4.87 5.22
CA THR A 32 -26.14 -4.28 6.49
C THR A 32 -26.48 -2.79 6.30
N PRO A 33 -27.26 -2.16 7.19
CA PRO A 33 -27.51 -0.71 7.13
C PRO A 33 -26.25 0.16 7.28
N LEU A 34 -25.12 -0.43 7.72
CA LEU A 34 -23.81 0.24 7.85
C LEU A 34 -22.93 0.10 6.60
N GLN A 35 -23.36 -0.66 5.59
CA GLN A 35 -22.63 -0.97 4.36
C GLN A 35 -22.09 0.29 3.66
N GLY A 36 -22.86 1.40 3.64
CA GLY A 36 -22.40 2.65 3.05
C GLY A 36 -21.16 3.23 3.75
N ALA A 37 -21.11 3.17 5.08
CA ALA A 37 -19.96 3.65 5.85
C ALA A 37 -18.75 2.72 5.69
N GLU A 38 -18.96 1.41 5.61
CA GLU A 38 -17.91 0.40 5.38
C GLU A 38 -17.27 0.53 4.00
N VAL A 39 -18.09 0.76 2.96
CA VAL A 39 -17.59 0.99 1.59
C VAL A 39 -16.78 2.28 1.52
N ILE A 40 -17.30 3.39 2.08
CA ILE A 40 -16.61 4.68 2.08
C ILE A 40 -15.31 4.60 2.89
N GLY A 41 -15.35 3.98 4.08
CA GLY A 41 -14.19 3.78 4.93
C GLY A 41 -13.15 2.88 4.27
N GLY A 42 -13.58 1.74 3.70
CA GLY A 42 -12.71 0.79 3.03
C GLY A 42 -12.03 1.37 1.78
N ALA A 43 -12.79 2.09 0.94
CA ALA A 43 -12.24 2.80 -0.21
C ALA A 43 -11.25 3.91 0.19
N SER A 44 -11.55 4.66 1.26
CA SER A 44 -10.67 5.70 1.78
C SER A 44 -9.35 5.14 2.32
N LEU A 45 -9.41 4.01 3.04
CA LEU A 45 -8.23 3.32 3.56
C LEU A 45 -7.36 2.74 2.44
N LEU A 46 -7.97 2.16 1.40
CA LEU A 46 -7.24 1.73 0.20
C LEU A 46 -6.56 2.90 -0.51
N ALA A 47 -7.27 4.00 -0.72
CA ALA A 47 -6.71 5.20 -1.34
C ALA A 47 -5.52 5.75 -0.53
N LEU A 48 -5.64 5.81 0.80
CA LEU A 48 -4.53 6.20 1.68
C LEU A 48 -3.35 5.24 1.60
N GLY A 49 -3.60 3.92 1.57
CA GLY A 49 -2.57 2.90 1.38
C GLY A 49 -1.83 3.06 0.05
N LEU A 50 -2.55 3.33 -1.05
CA LEU A 50 -1.97 3.59 -2.37
C LEU A 50 -1.12 4.88 -2.39
N ILE A 51 -1.62 5.96 -1.82
CA ILE A 51 -0.90 7.24 -1.77
C ILE A 51 0.39 7.11 -0.95
N ALA A 52 0.32 6.45 0.20
CA ALA A 52 1.48 6.21 1.05
C ALA A 52 2.46 5.18 0.44
N GLY A 53 1.97 4.25 -0.39
CA GLY A 53 2.79 3.28 -1.12
C GLY A 53 3.51 3.85 -2.34
N TYR A 54 2.97 4.87 -3.01
CA TYR A 54 3.57 5.47 -4.21
C TYR A 54 5.05 5.87 -4.09
N PRO A 55 5.49 6.61 -3.05
CA PRO A 55 6.91 6.94 -2.88
C PRO A 55 7.78 5.70 -2.63
N GLN A 56 7.24 4.67 -1.96
CA GLN A 56 7.94 3.42 -1.69
C GLN A 56 8.17 2.63 -2.98
N VAL A 57 7.15 2.50 -3.83
CA VAL A 57 7.24 1.83 -5.13
C VAL A 57 8.23 2.55 -6.04
N ARG A 58 8.20 3.89 -6.06
CA ARG A 58 9.16 4.68 -6.86
C ARG A 58 10.60 4.47 -6.40
N LEU A 59 10.85 4.35 -5.09
CA LEU A 59 12.16 4.02 -4.53
C LEU A 59 12.60 2.60 -4.91
N ALA A 60 11.71 1.62 -4.77
CA ALA A 60 11.98 0.23 -5.14
C ALA A 60 12.34 0.09 -6.63
N LEU A 61 11.60 0.77 -7.52
CA LEU A 61 11.90 0.80 -8.96
C LEU A 61 13.29 1.38 -9.23
N ARG A 62 13.66 2.49 -8.56
CA ARG A 62 15.00 3.08 -8.69
C ARG A 62 16.10 2.12 -8.25
N TRP A 63 15.92 1.41 -7.15
CA TRP A 63 16.89 0.42 -6.67
C TRP A 63 17.01 -0.77 -7.63
N MET A 64 15.90 -1.27 -8.18
CA MET A 64 15.97 -2.32 -9.22
C MET A 64 16.72 -1.86 -10.46
N HIS A 65 16.45 -0.64 -10.95
CA HIS A 65 17.17 -0.11 -12.11
C HIS A 65 18.67 0.06 -11.82
N ALA A 66 19.03 0.54 -10.64
CA ALA A 66 20.42 0.68 -10.22
C ALA A 66 21.12 -0.69 -10.13
N ALA A 67 20.50 -1.67 -9.48
CA ALA A 67 21.04 -3.04 -9.39
C ALA A 67 21.21 -3.69 -10.77
N ARG A 68 20.25 -3.48 -11.67
CA ARG A 68 20.32 -4.01 -13.05
C ARG A 68 21.42 -3.33 -13.87
N ALA A 69 21.61 -2.02 -13.70
CA ALA A 69 22.69 -1.29 -14.35
C ALA A 69 24.09 -1.72 -13.84
N ASP A 70 24.19 -2.04 -12.55
CA ASP A 70 25.43 -2.52 -11.93
C ASP A 70 25.79 -3.94 -12.40
N HIS A 71 24.81 -4.86 -12.40
CA HIS A 71 24.98 -6.21 -12.94
C HIS A 71 25.39 -6.21 -14.42
N ASN A 72 24.85 -5.30 -15.23
CA ASN A 72 25.26 -5.18 -16.64
C ASN A 72 26.67 -4.58 -16.82
N ARG A 73 27.21 -3.89 -15.81
CA ARG A 73 28.59 -3.34 -15.83
C ARG A 73 29.63 -4.35 -15.32
N ASN A 74 29.26 -5.22 -14.40
CA ASN A 74 30.07 -6.32 -13.88
C ASN A 74 29.24 -7.62 -13.98
N PRO A 75 29.26 -8.32 -15.13
CA PRO A 75 28.51 -9.55 -15.34
C PRO A 75 29.00 -10.70 -14.46
#